data_AF-A0A7K4UM89-F1
#
_entry.id   AF-A0A7K4UM89-F1
#
_cell.length_a   1.000
_cell.length_b   1.000
_cell.length_c   1.000
_cell.angle_alpha   90.00
_cell.angle_beta   90.00
_cell.angle_gamma   90.00
#
_symmetry.space_group_name_H-M   'P 1'
#
loop_
_entity.id
_entity.type
_entity.pdbx_description
1 polymer ?
#
loop_
_entity_poly.entity_id
_entity_poly.type
_entity_poly.pdbx_seq_one_letter_code
_entity_poly.pdbx_strand_id
1 'polypeptide(L)'
;GMLTGRCVPYNTTLRSCEIQGWCPPEVDTVDVPVMLEAENFTLLIKNSIRFPLFGFEKTNLPPPGSGTELGRCRFHPQLQPLCPILRLGDVARLAGQDFPALAATGGVLGIKIGWVCDLDQAWERCLPHYSFTRLDSLARTPAPGYNFRHARYYRWPNGSERRTLIKAFGIRFDVLVYGSAGKFGIVPTLINTVAAFTSIGVGTVLCDIILLNFLKGAEHYKARKFEEV
;
A
#
# COMPACT_ATOMS: atom_id res chain seq x y z
N GLY A 1 5.68 32.42 -16.06
CA GLY A 1 5.48 33.00 -17.39
C GLY A 1 6.84 33.18 -18.05
N MET A 2 6.90 33.92 -19.16
CA MET A 2 8.17 34.32 -19.79
C MET A 2 8.61 35.68 -19.24
N LEU A 3 9.90 35.88 -18.97
CA LEU A 3 10.42 37.16 -18.47
C LEU A 3 10.40 38.21 -19.59
N THR A 4 9.94 39.42 -19.31
CA THR A 4 9.90 40.52 -20.30
C THR A 4 11.22 41.32 -20.35
N GLY A 5 12.12 41.09 -19.39
CA GLY A 5 13.37 41.84 -19.23
C GLY A 5 13.23 43.16 -18.44
N ARG A 6 12.01 43.51 -18.00
CA ARG A 6 11.77 44.70 -17.18
C ARG A 6 11.73 44.36 -15.69
N CYS A 7 12.18 45.31 -14.87
CA CYS A 7 12.06 45.26 -13.41
C CYS A 7 10.93 46.21 -12.98
N VAL A 8 9.90 45.68 -12.33
CA VAL A 8 8.70 46.44 -11.94
C VAL A 8 8.49 46.37 -10.42
N PRO A 9 7.92 47.42 -9.79
CA PRO A 9 7.54 47.35 -8.38
C PRO A 9 6.39 46.36 -8.19
N TYR A 10 6.59 45.34 -7.34
CA TYR A 10 5.53 44.41 -6.93
C TYR A 10 4.69 45.01 -5.80
N ASN A 11 5.34 45.64 -4.83
CA ASN A 11 4.73 46.46 -3.79
C ASN A 11 5.62 47.69 -3.50
N THR A 12 5.33 48.45 -2.44
CA THR A 12 6.10 49.66 -2.09
C THR A 12 7.56 49.39 -1.72
N THR A 13 7.90 48.17 -1.28
CA THR A 13 9.22 47.80 -0.75
C THR A 13 9.98 46.80 -1.62
N LEU A 14 9.30 46.07 -2.50
CA LEU A 14 9.82 44.95 -3.29
C LEU A 14 9.64 45.22 -4.78
N ARG A 15 10.73 45.08 -5.53
CA ARG A 15 10.74 45.04 -6.99
C ARG A 15 10.99 43.61 -7.47
N SER A 16 10.32 43.21 -8.54
CA SER A 16 10.45 41.87 -9.12
C SER A 16 10.58 41.95 -10.64
N CYS A 17 11.00 40.85 -11.26
CA CYS A 17 11.04 40.74 -12.73
C CYS A 17 9.61 40.63 -13.27
N GLU A 18 9.30 41.42 -14.29
CA GLU A 18 8.01 41.36 -14.98
C GLU A 18 7.93 40.09 -15.85
N ILE A 19 6.74 39.47 -15.85
CA ILE A 19 6.46 38.25 -16.61
C ILE A 19 5.25 38.42 -17.52
N GLN A 20 5.30 37.80 -18.70
CA GLN A 20 4.16 37.59 -19.58
C GLN A 20 3.54 36.21 -19.30
N GLY A 21 2.24 36.18 -19.03
CA GLY A 21 1.49 34.96 -18.75
C GLY A 21 0.17 35.25 -18.03
N TRP A 22 -0.30 34.27 -17.26
CA TRP A 22 -1.49 34.44 -16.41
C TRP A 22 -1.18 35.37 -15.25
N CYS A 23 -1.92 36.49 -15.18
CA CYS A 23 -1.77 37.52 -14.17
C CYS A 23 -3.06 37.70 -13.35
N PRO A 24 -2.96 38.00 -12.05
CA PRO A 24 -1.73 38.11 -11.26
C PRO A 24 -1.07 36.73 -10.99
N PRO A 25 0.24 36.69 -10.66
CA PRO A 25 0.90 35.46 -10.23
C PRO A 25 0.38 34.99 -8.85
N GLU A 26 0.48 33.69 -8.60
CA GLU A 26 0.15 33.10 -7.31
C GLU A 26 1.14 33.57 -6.22
N VAL A 27 0.62 33.84 -5.02
CA VAL A 27 1.41 34.19 -3.83
C VAL A 27 1.47 32.98 -2.90
N ASP A 28 2.65 32.37 -2.78
CA ASP A 28 2.86 31.12 -2.03
C ASP A 28 3.44 31.36 -0.62
N THR A 29 3.21 32.54 -0.05
CA THR A 29 3.72 32.96 1.27
C THR A 29 2.63 33.03 2.35
N VAL A 30 1.38 32.75 1.99
CA VAL A 30 0.24 32.83 2.90
C VAL A 30 -0.13 31.42 3.33
N ASP A 31 -0.08 31.15 4.63
CA ASP A 31 -0.58 29.90 5.19
C ASP A 31 -2.10 29.86 5.09
N VAL A 32 -2.63 28.84 4.42
CA VAL A 32 -4.07 28.65 4.19
C VAL A 32 -4.61 27.68 5.24
N PRO A 33 -5.80 27.93 5.83
CA PRO A 33 -6.39 27.01 6.79
C PRO A 33 -6.69 25.64 6.17
N VAL A 34 -6.54 24.60 6.98
CA VAL A 34 -6.82 23.20 6.62
C VAL A 34 -8.29 22.88 6.91
N MET A 35 -8.93 22.09 6.03
CA MET A 35 -10.27 21.57 6.25
C MET A 35 -10.24 20.41 7.26
N LEU A 36 -10.38 20.71 8.55
CA LEU A 36 -10.34 19.72 9.63
C LEU A 36 -11.54 18.77 9.60
N GLU A 37 -12.67 19.20 9.03
CA GLU A 37 -13.87 18.38 8.87
C GLU A 37 -13.61 17.14 8.01
N ALA A 38 -12.59 17.19 7.14
CA ALA A 38 -12.18 16.06 6.32
C ALA A 38 -11.73 14.85 7.15
N GLU A 39 -11.35 15.03 8.42
CA GLU A 39 -11.03 13.93 9.33
C GLU A 39 -12.23 12.99 9.54
N ASN A 40 -13.45 13.53 9.46
CA ASN A 40 -14.70 12.82 9.67
C ASN A 40 -15.31 12.25 8.39
N PHE A 41 -14.67 12.44 7.24
CA PHE A 41 -15.13 11.82 6.01
C PHE A 41 -14.97 10.30 6.07
N THR A 42 -15.84 9.62 5.32
CA THR A 42 -15.86 8.16 5.23
C THR A 42 -15.54 7.71 3.81
N LEU A 43 -14.74 6.66 3.73
CA LEU A 43 -14.37 6.00 2.48
C LEU A 43 -14.99 4.60 2.48
N LEU A 44 -15.91 4.35 1.56
CA LEU A 44 -16.44 3.01 1.29
C LEU A 44 -15.59 2.36 0.20
N ILE A 45 -14.93 1.24 0.53
CA ILE A 45 -14.12 0.48 -0.42
C ILE A 45 -14.89 -0.76 -0.87
N LYS A 46 -15.20 -0.86 -2.16
CA LYS A 46 -15.75 -2.07 -2.79
C LYS A 46 -14.61 -2.80 -3.50
N ASN A 47 -14.18 -3.93 -2.96
CA ASN A 47 -13.10 -4.73 -3.51
C ASN A 47 -13.59 -6.13 -3.87
N SER A 48 -13.33 -6.55 -5.11
CA SER A 48 -13.61 -7.90 -5.61
C SER A 48 -12.30 -8.53 -6.06
N ILE A 49 -12.08 -9.77 -5.66
CA ILE A 49 -10.90 -10.56 -6.03
C ILE A 49 -11.32 -11.82 -6.77
N ARG A 50 -10.43 -12.26 -7.65
CA ARG A 50 -10.55 -13.51 -8.40
C ARG A 50 -9.21 -14.20 -8.40
N PHE A 51 -9.19 -15.49 -8.08
CA PHE A 51 -8.05 -16.37 -8.30
C PHE A 51 -8.37 -17.26 -9.52
N PRO A 52 -7.94 -16.86 -10.74
CA PRO A 52 -8.40 -17.49 -11.98
C PRO A 52 -8.04 -18.97 -12.08
N LEU A 53 -6.87 -19.35 -11.56
CA LEU A 53 -6.39 -20.73 -11.54
C LEU A 53 -7.36 -21.69 -10.85
N PHE A 54 -8.08 -21.21 -9.83
CA PHE A 54 -9.00 -22.01 -9.04
C PHE A 54 -10.48 -21.70 -9.32
N GLY A 55 -10.77 -20.75 -10.23
CA GLY A 55 -12.13 -20.27 -10.48
C GLY A 55 -12.81 -19.66 -9.24
N PHE A 56 -12.02 -19.15 -8.29
CA PHE A 56 -12.54 -18.61 -7.03
C PHE A 56 -12.75 -17.11 -7.13
N GLU A 57 -13.90 -16.62 -6.67
CA GLU A 57 -14.23 -15.20 -6.59
C GLU A 57 -14.79 -14.87 -5.20
N LYS A 58 -14.42 -13.68 -4.68
CA LYS A 58 -14.94 -13.16 -3.41
C LYS A 58 -14.90 -11.64 -3.38
N THR A 59 -15.72 -11.05 -2.53
CA THR A 59 -15.81 -9.61 -2.31
C THR A 59 -15.65 -9.29 -0.82
N ASN A 60 -15.16 -8.10 -0.50
CA ASN A 60 -15.07 -7.61 0.88
C ASN A 60 -16.44 -7.16 1.44
N LEU A 61 -17.48 -7.15 0.59
CA LEU A 61 -18.83 -6.78 0.98
C LEU A 61 -19.58 -8.00 1.53
N PRO A 62 -20.43 -7.81 2.54
CA PRO A 62 -21.27 -8.89 3.03
C PRO A 62 -22.29 -9.31 1.95
N PRO A 63 -22.71 -10.58 1.92
CA PRO A 63 -23.66 -11.07 0.93
C PRO A 63 -25.01 -10.34 1.05
N PRO A 64 -25.75 -10.22 -0.07
CA PRO A 64 -27.06 -9.58 -0.07
C PRO A 64 -28.01 -10.32 0.88
N GLY A 65 -28.70 -9.58 1.75
CA GLY A 65 -29.65 -10.14 2.73
C GLY A 65 -29.05 -10.53 4.09
N SER A 66 -27.75 -10.32 4.32
CA SER A 66 -27.08 -10.66 5.59
C SER A 66 -27.42 -9.78 6.80
N GLY A 67 -28.38 -8.84 6.68
CA GLY A 67 -28.81 -7.96 7.77
C GLY A 67 -27.74 -6.97 8.29
N THR A 68 -26.53 -7.00 7.73
CA THR A 68 -25.48 -6.03 8.07
C THR A 68 -25.79 -4.69 7.40
N GLU A 69 -26.26 -3.74 8.21
CA GLU A 69 -26.49 -2.37 7.77
C GLU A 69 -25.16 -1.70 7.43
N LEU A 70 -24.77 -1.72 6.15
CA LEU A 70 -23.60 -0.99 5.66
C LEU A 70 -23.60 0.48 6.12
N GLY A 71 -24.77 1.11 6.28
CA GLY A 71 -24.87 2.50 6.73
C GLY A 71 -24.27 2.78 8.12
N ARG A 72 -24.23 1.78 9.02
CA ARG A 72 -23.84 1.98 10.42
C ARG A 72 -22.48 1.39 10.81
N CYS A 73 -21.93 0.47 10.02
CA CYS A 73 -20.64 -0.12 10.38
C CYS A 73 -19.51 0.90 10.29
N ARG A 74 -18.48 0.73 11.13
CA ARG A 74 -17.22 1.50 11.07
C ARG A 74 -16.06 0.53 11.24
N PHE A 75 -15.10 0.59 10.32
CA PHE A 75 -13.93 -0.27 10.39
C PHE A 75 -13.18 -0.07 11.71
N HIS A 76 -12.88 -1.17 12.38
CA HIS A 76 -11.99 -1.20 13.54
C HIS A 76 -11.19 -2.51 13.49
N PRO A 77 -9.85 -2.49 13.65
CA PRO A 77 -9.03 -3.68 13.44
C PRO A 77 -9.41 -4.89 14.31
N GLN A 78 -9.91 -4.65 15.53
CA GLN A 78 -10.36 -5.70 16.45
C GLN A 78 -11.89 -5.87 16.48
N LEU A 79 -12.67 -4.79 16.58
CA LEU A 79 -14.12 -4.87 16.80
C LEU A 79 -14.92 -5.18 15.53
N GLN A 80 -14.53 -4.57 14.41
CA GLN A 80 -15.26 -4.67 13.13
C GLN A 80 -14.26 -4.71 11.95
N PRO A 81 -13.40 -5.75 11.86
CA PRO A 81 -12.34 -5.81 10.85
C PRO A 81 -12.85 -5.99 9.41
N LEU A 82 -14.11 -6.43 9.25
CA LEU A 82 -14.72 -6.69 7.95
C LEU A 82 -15.55 -5.53 7.41
N CYS A 83 -15.71 -4.43 8.18
CA CYS A 83 -16.49 -3.30 7.70
C CYS A 83 -15.74 -2.56 6.57
N PRO A 84 -16.35 -2.35 5.39
CA PRO A 84 -15.71 -1.69 4.25
C PRO A 84 -15.74 -0.16 4.32
N ILE A 85 -16.26 0.44 5.41
CA ILE A 85 -16.36 1.89 5.61
C ILE A 85 -15.30 2.34 6.61
N LEU A 86 -14.36 3.14 6.12
CA LEU A 86 -13.22 3.65 6.88
C LEU A 86 -13.36 5.15 7.09
N ARG A 87 -13.18 5.63 8.31
CA ARG A 87 -13.06 7.08 8.59
C ARG A 87 -11.64 7.54 8.26
N LEU A 88 -11.49 8.70 7.61
CA LEU A 88 -10.16 9.17 7.17
C LEU A 88 -9.21 9.44 8.34
N GLY A 89 -9.71 9.99 9.46
CA GLY A 89 -8.91 10.15 10.69
C GLY A 89 -8.39 8.83 11.25
N ASP A 90 -9.20 7.77 11.20
CA ASP A 90 -8.78 6.44 11.68
C ASP A 90 -7.73 5.84 10.74
N VAL A 91 -7.86 6.02 9.42
CA VAL A 91 -6.86 5.61 8.43
C VAL A 91 -5.51 6.30 8.68
N ALA A 92 -5.52 7.62 8.89
CA ALA A 92 -4.29 8.36 9.20
C ALA A 92 -3.65 7.87 10.51
N ARG A 93 -4.46 7.68 11.57
CA ARG A 93 -3.98 7.19 12.87
C ARG A 93 -3.40 5.78 12.77
N LEU A 94 -4.06 4.87 12.05
CA LEU A 94 -3.59 3.49 11.85
C LEU A 94 -2.32 3.43 10.99
N ALA A 95 -2.10 4.43 10.12
CA ALA A 95 -0.83 4.62 9.41
C ALA A 95 0.25 5.31 10.26
N GLY A 96 -0.03 5.61 11.54
CA GLY A 96 0.89 6.27 12.46
C GLY A 96 1.14 7.75 12.14
N GLN A 97 0.16 8.44 11.53
CA GLN A 97 0.26 9.85 11.15
C GLN A 97 -0.76 10.70 11.93
N ASP A 98 -0.40 11.96 12.15
CA ASP A 98 -1.31 12.98 12.69
C ASP A 98 -2.08 13.66 11.54
N PHE A 99 -3.41 13.69 11.64
CA PHE A 99 -4.27 14.14 10.52
C PHE A 99 -4.08 15.63 10.21
N PRO A 100 -4.11 16.57 11.18
CA PRO A 100 -3.89 17.99 10.91
C PRO A 100 -2.53 18.28 10.26
N ALA A 101 -1.45 17.66 10.76
CA ALA A 101 -0.11 17.84 10.19
C ALA A 101 -0.01 17.29 8.75
N LEU A 102 -0.60 16.13 8.50
CA LEU A 102 -0.64 15.51 7.17
C LEU A 102 -1.52 16.30 6.20
N ALA A 103 -2.62 16.88 6.67
CA ALA A 103 -3.51 17.68 5.84
C ALA A 103 -2.93 19.07 5.49
N ALA A 104 -2.07 19.63 6.34
CA ALA A 104 -1.33 20.87 6.05
C ALA A 104 -0.26 20.68 4.97
N THR A 105 0.50 19.59 5.04
CA THR A 105 1.62 19.31 4.12
C THR A 105 1.19 18.52 2.88
N GLY A 106 0.08 17.78 2.99
CA GLY A 106 -0.31 16.73 2.07
C GLY A 106 0.56 15.47 2.22
N GLY A 107 0.08 14.34 1.72
CA GLY A 107 0.86 13.11 1.69
C GLY A 107 0.15 11.95 1.00
N VAL A 108 0.76 10.77 1.05
CA VAL A 108 0.24 9.58 0.38
C VAL A 108 0.10 8.44 1.40
N LEU A 109 -1.14 8.00 1.61
CA LEU A 109 -1.47 6.87 2.47
C LEU A 109 -1.85 5.65 1.62
N GLY A 110 -1.25 4.50 1.96
CA GLY A 110 -1.56 3.21 1.38
C GLY A 110 -2.56 2.45 2.24
N ILE A 111 -3.68 2.04 1.65
CA ILE A 111 -4.65 1.12 2.24
C ILE A 111 -4.42 -0.24 1.59
N LYS A 112 -3.75 -1.16 2.29
CA LYS A 112 -3.45 -2.47 1.75
C LYS A 112 -4.54 -3.46 2.14
N ILE A 113 -5.04 -4.22 1.17
CA ILE A 113 -6.05 -5.27 1.35
C ILE A 113 -5.42 -6.60 0.92
N GLY A 114 -5.09 -7.43 1.91
CA GLY A 114 -4.48 -8.74 1.71
C GLY A 114 -5.51 -9.86 1.69
N TRP A 115 -5.44 -10.71 0.67
CA TRP A 115 -6.25 -11.93 0.52
C TRP A 115 -5.33 -13.15 0.46
N VAL A 116 -4.87 -13.61 1.61
CA VAL A 116 -4.08 -14.84 1.72
C VAL A 116 -5.03 -15.96 2.12
N CYS A 117 -5.39 -16.80 1.16
CA CYS A 117 -6.48 -17.76 1.32
C CYS A 117 -6.03 -19.20 1.09
N ASP A 118 -6.34 -20.05 2.05
CA ASP A 118 -6.29 -21.49 1.91
C ASP A 118 -7.66 -21.97 1.40
N LEU A 119 -7.71 -22.39 0.13
CA LEU A 119 -8.92 -22.83 -0.56
C LEU A 119 -9.28 -24.29 -0.27
N ASP A 120 -8.48 -24.99 0.54
CA ASP A 120 -8.88 -26.29 1.11
C ASP A 120 -9.82 -26.12 2.30
N GLN A 121 -9.85 -24.91 2.88
CA GLN A 121 -10.79 -24.53 3.94
C GLN A 121 -12.11 -23.98 3.38
N ALA A 122 -13.07 -23.73 4.28
CA ALA A 122 -14.36 -23.17 3.93
C ALA A 122 -14.22 -21.78 3.26
N TRP A 123 -15.04 -21.53 2.24
CA TRP A 123 -15.09 -20.26 1.49
C TRP A 123 -15.15 -19.02 2.40
N GLU A 124 -15.86 -19.12 3.52
CA GLU A 124 -16.01 -18.03 4.51
C GLU A 124 -14.70 -17.62 5.18
N ARG A 125 -13.72 -18.53 5.33
CA ARG A 125 -12.46 -18.26 6.03
C ARG A 125 -11.47 -17.42 5.24
N CYS A 126 -11.66 -17.32 3.92
CA CYS A 126 -10.92 -16.39 3.08
C CYS A 126 -11.42 -14.96 3.34
N LEU A 127 -10.78 -14.24 4.25
CA LEU A 127 -11.20 -12.90 4.68
C LEU A 127 -10.13 -11.86 4.32
N PRO A 128 -10.52 -10.61 3.99
CA PRO A 128 -9.58 -9.55 3.72
C PRO A 128 -8.88 -9.10 5.00
N HIS A 129 -7.58 -8.84 4.91
CA HIS A 129 -6.80 -8.21 5.96
C HIS A 129 -6.39 -6.79 5.57
N TYR A 130 -6.84 -5.80 6.33
CA TYR A 130 -6.52 -4.39 6.09
C TYR A 130 -5.26 -3.97 6.84
N SER A 131 -4.37 -3.22 6.18
CA SER A 131 -3.24 -2.56 6.82
C SER A 131 -3.00 -1.19 6.21
N PHE A 132 -2.42 -0.28 6.99
CA PHE A 132 -2.32 1.14 6.65
C PHE A 132 -0.86 1.59 6.81
N THR A 133 -0.38 2.40 5.88
CA THR A 133 0.99 2.89 5.91
C THR A 133 1.13 4.19 5.14
N ARG A 134 2.11 5.02 5.50
CA ARG A 134 2.49 6.19 4.69
C ARG A 134 3.48 5.77 3.61
N LEU A 135 3.17 6.09 2.35
CA LEU A 135 3.96 5.68 1.19
C LEU A 135 5.03 6.73 0.83
N ASP A 136 4.82 8.00 1.14
CA ASP A 136 5.73 9.11 0.87
C ASP A 136 6.73 9.37 2.01
N SER A 137 7.07 8.36 2.80
CA SER A 137 7.94 8.48 3.99
C SER A 137 9.38 8.94 3.69
N LEU A 138 9.78 8.93 2.42
CA LEU A 138 11.09 9.39 1.95
C LEU A 138 11.10 10.85 1.45
N ALA A 139 9.99 11.59 1.59
CA ALA A 139 9.88 12.98 1.18
C ALA A 139 10.88 13.86 1.95
N ARG A 140 12.03 14.15 1.33
CA ARG A 140 13.03 15.10 1.84
C ARG A 140 12.71 16.51 1.37
N THR A 141 13.24 17.50 2.08
CA THR A 141 13.34 18.87 1.58
C THR A 141 14.01 18.85 0.20
N PRO A 142 13.44 19.52 -0.82
CA PRO A 142 12.52 20.66 -0.73
C PRO A 142 11.01 20.36 -0.82
N ALA A 143 10.56 19.09 -0.85
CA ALA A 143 9.15 18.74 -1.04
C ALA A 143 8.63 17.82 0.08
N PRO A 144 8.26 18.36 1.26
CA PRO A 144 7.92 17.56 2.45
C PRO A 144 6.53 16.90 2.43
N GLY A 145 5.78 16.97 1.32
CA GLY A 145 4.42 16.46 1.22
C GLY A 145 3.88 16.40 -0.21
N TYR A 146 2.56 16.38 -0.35
CA TYR A 146 1.87 16.20 -1.63
C TYR A 146 0.96 17.39 -1.98
N ASN A 147 1.27 18.05 -3.10
CA ASN A 147 0.43 19.11 -3.65
C ASN A 147 0.44 19.09 -5.17
N PHE A 148 -0.61 19.65 -5.77
CA PHE A 148 -0.69 19.85 -7.21
C PHE A 148 -1.44 21.15 -7.52
N ARG A 149 -1.22 21.68 -8.72
CA ARG A 149 -1.92 22.88 -9.22
C ARG A 149 -2.84 22.50 -10.36
N HIS A 150 -4.09 22.95 -10.32
CA HIS A 150 -5.01 22.85 -11.43
C HIS A 150 -5.72 24.20 -11.64
N ALA A 151 -6.31 24.42 -12.81
CA ALA A 151 -7.03 25.65 -13.09
C ALA A 151 -8.46 25.35 -13.55
N ARG A 152 -9.40 26.23 -13.17
CA ARG A 152 -10.74 26.31 -13.77
C ARG A 152 -10.76 27.47 -14.75
N TYR A 153 -11.10 27.19 -16.01
CA TYR A 153 -11.08 28.17 -17.09
C TYR A 153 -12.48 28.71 -17.35
N TYR A 154 -12.56 30.01 -17.64
CA TYR A 154 -13.79 30.73 -17.90
C TYR A 154 -13.59 31.71 -19.04
N ARG A 155 -14.66 31.99 -19.79
CA ARG A 155 -14.66 33.00 -20.84
C ARG A 155 -15.67 34.09 -20.50
N TRP A 156 -15.23 35.33 -20.56
CA TRP A 156 -16.06 36.50 -20.24
C TRP A 156 -16.83 36.97 -21.49
N PRO A 157 -17.96 37.70 -21.36
CA PRO A 157 -18.74 38.18 -22.52
C PRO A 157 -17.96 39.02 -23.54
N ASN A 158 -16.86 39.65 -23.14
CA ASN A 158 -15.97 40.40 -24.03
C ASN A 158 -15.00 39.51 -24.84
N GLY A 159 -15.14 38.18 -24.77
CA GLY A 159 -14.30 37.21 -25.46
C GLY A 159 -12.99 36.84 -24.75
N SER A 160 -12.62 37.55 -23.67
CA SER A 160 -11.38 37.29 -22.92
C SER A 160 -11.45 36.02 -22.06
N GLU A 161 -10.33 35.29 -22.02
CA GLU A 161 -10.17 34.09 -21.19
C GLU A 161 -9.62 34.45 -19.81
N ARG A 162 -10.22 33.88 -18.77
CA ARG A 162 -9.80 34.01 -17.37
C ARG A 162 -9.69 32.63 -16.75
N ARG A 163 -8.91 32.51 -15.69
CA ARG A 163 -8.83 31.26 -14.92
C ARG A 163 -8.76 31.52 -13.42
N THR A 164 -9.28 30.57 -12.66
CA THR A 164 -8.99 30.43 -11.23
C THR A 164 -7.96 29.33 -11.09
N LEU A 165 -6.72 29.70 -10.74
CA LEU A 165 -5.67 28.74 -10.39
C LEU A 165 -5.87 28.28 -8.94
N ILE A 166 -5.83 26.98 -8.72
CA ILE A 166 -6.00 26.34 -7.42
C ILE A 166 -4.77 25.48 -7.16
N LYS A 167 -4.03 25.79 -6.09
CA LYS A 167 -3.03 24.90 -5.51
C LYS A 167 -3.72 24.07 -4.43
N ALA A 168 -3.81 22.76 -4.65
CA ALA A 168 -4.45 21.84 -3.74
C ALA A 168 -3.40 21.04 -2.96
N PHE A 169 -3.52 21.07 -1.64
CA PHE A 169 -2.84 20.17 -0.72
C PHE A 169 -3.85 19.12 -0.26
N GLY A 170 -3.41 17.88 -0.14
CA GLY A 170 -4.32 16.83 0.28
C GLY A 170 -3.65 15.49 0.47
N ILE A 171 -4.46 14.55 0.94
CA ILE A 171 -4.04 13.18 1.20
C ILE A 171 -4.50 12.33 0.02
N ARG A 172 -3.54 11.69 -0.65
CA ARG A 172 -3.83 10.69 -1.68
C ARG A 172 -3.93 9.32 -1.02
N PHE A 173 -5.03 8.61 -1.27
CA PHE A 173 -5.23 7.25 -0.79
C PHE A 173 -5.04 6.27 -1.95
N ASP A 174 -4.04 5.40 -1.84
CA ASP A 174 -3.80 4.33 -2.81
C ASP A 174 -4.27 2.99 -2.20
N VAL A 175 -5.29 2.38 -2.80
CA VAL A 175 -5.81 1.06 -2.38
C VAL A 175 -4.99 -0.03 -3.05
N LEU A 176 -4.17 -0.72 -2.27
CA LEU A 176 -3.21 -1.72 -2.73
C LEU A 176 -3.75 -3.13 -2.41
N VAL A 177 -4.23 -3.83 -3.43
CA VAL A 177 -4.79 -5.17 -3.26
C VAL A 177 -3.74 -6.21 -3.59
N TYR A 178 -3.49 -7.14 -2.68
CA TYR A 178 -2.59 -8.27 -2.90
C TYR A 178 -3.21 -9.55 -2.36
N GLY A 179 -2.77 -10.69 -2.84
CA GLY A 179 -3.27 -11.97 -2.36
C GLY A 179 -2.57 -13.16 -2.97
N SER A 180 -2.63 -14.27 -2.27
CA SER A 180 -2.19 -15.58 -2.73
C SER A 180 -3.22 -16.60 -2.29
N ALA A 181 -3.50 -17.56 -3.18
CA ALA A 181 -4.39 -18.66 -2.88
C ALA A 181 -3.63 -19.98 -3.02
N GLY A 182 -3.78 -20.84 -2.02
CA GLY A 182 -3.33 -22.23 -2.08
C GLY A 182 -4.53 -23.15 -2.17
N LYS A 183 -4.43 -24.22 -2.95
CA LYS A 183 -5.38 -25.33 -2.96
C LYS A 183 -4.60 -26.62 -3.15
N PHE A 184 -5.04 -27.70 -2.52
CA PHE A 184 -4.42 -29.00 -2.64
C PHE A 184 -4.29 -29.43 -4.11
N GLY A 185 -3.09 -29.87 -4.47
CA GLY A 185 -2.76 -30.41 -5.78
C GLY A 185 -1.93 -31.67 -5.65
N ILE A 186 -2.35 -32.74 -6.34
CA ILE A 186 -1.65 -34.03 -6.28
C ILE A 186 -0.23 -33.95 -6.86
N VAL A 187 -0.04 -33.18 -7.94
CA VAL A 187 1.27 -33.02 -8.61
C VAL A 187 2.32 -32.39 -7.69
N PRO A 188 2.13 -31.18 -7.11
CA PRO A 188 3.11 -30.60 -6.20
C PRO A 188 3.31 -31.44 -4.94
N THR A 189 2.27 -32.15 -4.47
CA THR A 189 2.40 -33.06 -3.33
C THR A 189 3.37 -34.20 -3.65
N LEU A 190 3.21 -34.89 -4.78
CA LEU A 190 4.10 -35.98 -5.19
C LEU A 190 5.55 -35.52 -5.38
N ILE A 191 5.76 -34.37 -6.03
CA ILE A 191 7.10 -33.80 -6.22
C ILE A 191 7.77 -33.53 -4.87
N ASN A 192 7.06 -32.92 -3.92
CA ASN A 192 7.59 -32.64 -2.59
C ASN A 192 7.85 -33.92 -1.79
N THR A 193 7.01 -34.95 -1.92
CA THR A 193 7.25 -36.26 -1.29
C THR A 193 8.51 -36.94 -1.85
N VAL A 194 8.71 -36.92 -3.17
CA VAL A 194 9.92 -37.47 -3.81
C VAL A 194 11.17 -36.70 -3.38
N ALA A 195 11.09 -35.36 -3.34
CA ALA A 195 12.19 -34.53 -2.86
C ALA A 195 12.53 -34.83 -1.39
N ALA A 196 11.52 -35.01 -0.54
CA ALA A 196 11.71 -35.39 0.87
C ALA A 196 12.42 -36.74 1.00
N PHE A 197 11.96 -37.79 0.29
CA PHE A 197 12.60 -39.11 0.34
C PHE A 197 14.04 -39.10 -0.19
N THR A 198 14.29 -38.37 -1.28
CA THR A 198 15.65 -38.24 -1.84
C THR A 198 16.58 -37.51 -0.86
N SER A 199 16.06 -36.56 -0.10
CA SER A 199 16.84 -35.77 0.88
C SER A 199 17.27 -36.57 2.11
N ILE A 200 16.60 -37.70 2.44
CA ILE A 200 16.98 -38.56 3.57
C ILE A 200 18.40 -39.12 3.40
N GLY A 201 18.82 -39.36 2.14
CA GLY A 201 20.16 -39.87 1.83
C GLY A 201 21.31 -38.95 2.27
N VAL A 202 21.06 -37.64 2.45
CA VAL A 202 22.10 -36.71 2.94
C VAL A 202 22.57 -37.08 4.35
N GLY A 203 21.70 -37.69 5.17
CA GLY A 203 22.05 -38.12 6.51
C GLY A 203 23.14 -39.20 6.54
N THR A 204 23.22 -40.07 5.52
CA THR A 204 24.20 -41.16 5.51
C THR A 204 25.63 -40.64 5.39
N VAL A 205 25.85 -39.52 4.71
CA VAL A 205 27.17 -38.86 4.60
C VAL A 205 27.65 -38.41 5.98
N LEU A 206 26.77 -37.79 6.78
CA LEU A 206 27.10 -37.38 8.15
C LEU A 206 27.35 -38.60 9.05
N CYS A 207 26.47 -39.61 8.95
CA CYS A 207 26.63 -40.86 9.70
C CYS A 207 27.95 -41.55 9.36
N ASP A 208 28.37 -41.56 8.10
CA ASP A 208 29.64 -42.11 7.65
C ASP A 208 30.84 -41.36 8.25
N ILE A 209 30.81 -40.02 8.27
CA ILE A 209 31.88 -39.22 8.87
C ILE A 209 32.03 -39.56 10.36
N ILE A 210 30.92 -39.61 11.10
CA ILE A 210 30.89 -39.93 12.52
C ILE A 210 31.41 -41.36 12.75
N LEU A 211 30.86 -42.33 12.02
CA LEU A 211 31.14 -43.75 12.21
C LEU A 211 32.57 -44.14 11.86
N LEU A 212 33.13 -43.55 10.81
CA LEU A 212 34.47 -43.88 10.32
C LEU A 212 35.59 -43.08 11.01
N ASN A 213 35.29 -41.97 11.68
CA ASN A 213 36.36 -41.10 12.25
C ASN A 213 36.25 -40.85 13.76
N PHE A 214 35.06 -40.91 14.35
CA PHE A 214 34.84 -40.47 15.73
C PHE A 214 34.44 -41.59 16.71
N LEU A 215 34.15 -42.81 16.22
CA LEU A 215 33.91 -43.97 17.09
C LEU A 215 35.21 -44.71 17.44
N LYS A 216 35.32 -45.19 18.68
CA LYS A 216 36.49 -45.94 19.18
C LYS A 216 36.82 -47.21 18.37
N GLY A 217 35.86 -47.75 17.61
CA GLY A 217 36.02 -48.89 16.70
C GLY A 217 36.19 -48.52 15.22
N ALA A 218 36.50 -47.26 14.90
CA ALA A 218 36.56 -46.73 13.53
C ALA A 218 37.36 -47.61 12.55
N GLU A 219 38.53 -48.10 12.95
CA GLU A 219 39.38 -48.96 12.09
C GLU A 219 38.68 -50.28 11.70
N HIS A 220 37.88 -50.87 12.60
CA HIS A 220 37.10 -52.07 12.25
C HIS A 220 36.03 -51.76 11.20
N TYR A 221 35.39 -50.59 11.30
CA TYR A 221 34.38 -50.17 10.33
C TYR A 221 34.98 -49.79 8.97
N LYS A 222 36.15 -49.15 8.95
CA LYS A 222 36.89 -48.86 7.70
C LYS A 222 37.27 -50.15 6.98
N ALA A 223 37.86 -51.13 7.69
CA ALA A 223 38.27 -52.40 7.12
C ALA A 223 37.10 -53.23 6.54
N ARG A 224 35.88 -53.08 7.09
CA ARG A 224 34.69 -53.72 6.53
C ARG A 224 34.04 -52.97 5.37
N LYS A 225 34.29 -51.66 5.26
CA LYS A 225 33.65 -50.79 4.26
C LYS A 225 34.49 -50.64 2.99
N PHE A 226 35.81 -50.58 3.13
CA PHE A 226 36.73 -50.37 2.03
C PHE A 226 37.51 -51.67 1.76
N GLU A 227 37.46 -52.15 0.52
CA GLU A 227 38.29 -53.24 0.02
C GLU A 227 39.39 -52.60 -0.84
N GLU A 228 40.64 -52.68 -0.39
CA GLU A 228 41.79 -52.08 -1.09
C GLU A 228 42.19 -52.98 -2.28
N VAL A 229 42.46 -52.34 -3.43
CA VAL A 229 42.95 -52.97 -4.67
C VAL A 229 44.39 -52.53 -4.93
#